data_AF-A0A521YZ40-F1
#
_entry.id   AF-A0A521YZ40-F1
#
_cell.length_a   1.000
_cell.length_b   1.000
_cell.length_c   1.000
_cell.angle_alpha   90.00
_cell.angle_beta   90.00
_cell.angle_gamma   90.00
#
_symmetry.space_group_name_H-M   'P 1'
#
loop_
_entity.id
_entity.type
_entity.pdbx_description
1 polymer ?
#
loop_
_entity_poly.entity_id
_entity_poly.type
_entity_poly.pdbx_seq_one_letter_code
_entity_poly.pdbx_strand_id
1 'polypeptide(L)'
;MWGKLLSSRWCIPIAALIGMLLVAPTINMGLMGDDYLHWSLLTGLASNPQPGSIYGLFTFANGDPHANQAMMDSGKLIWSASETLRISFWRPLA
;
A
#
# COMPACT_ATOMS: atom_id res chain seq x y z
N MET A 1 -28.06 1.29 -30.50
CA MET A 1 -28.43 2.28 -29.45
C MET A 1 -27.21 2.84 -28.72
N TRP A 2 -26.17 2.04 -28.42
CA TRP A 2 -24.94 2.48 -27.75
C TRP A 2 -24.11 3.56 -28.48
N GLY A 3 -24.04 3.51 -29.82
CA GLY A 3 -23.24 4.45 -30.60
C GLY A 3 -23.67 5.92 -30.51
N LYS A 4 -24.96 6.20 -30.25
CA LYS A 4 -25.46 7.59 -30.04
C LYS A 4 -25.13 8.12 -28.64
N LEU A 5 -24.99 7.24 -27.65
CA LEU A 5 -24.66 7.62 -26.28
C LEU A 5 -23.17 7.97 -26.17
N LEU A 6 -22.30 7.15 -26.78
CA LEU A 6 -20.84 7.33 -26.79
C LEU A 6 -20.37 8.54 -27.64
N SER A 7 -21.18 8.98 -28.60
CA SER A 7 -20.92 10.18 -29.42
C SER A 7 -21.59 11.45 -28.89
N SER A 8 -22.34 11.35 -27.79
CA SER A 8 -23.01 12.49 -27.16
C SER A 8 -22.05 13.36 -26.37
N ARG A 9 -22.26 14.69 -26.38
CA ARG A 9 -21.52 15.64 -25.52
C ARG A 9 -21.62 15.32 -24.02
N TRP A 10 -22.65 14.55 -23.63
CA TRP A 10 -22.88 14.13 -22.25
C TRP A 10 -22.11 12.87 -21.86
N CYS A 11 -21.43 12.20 -22.79
CA CYS A 11 -20.69 10.97 -22.50
C CYS A 11 -19.62 11.19 -21.42
N ILE A 12 -18.84 12.28 -21.51
CA ILE A 12 -17.76 12.61 -20.58
C ILE A 12 -18.29 12.84 -19.14
N PRO A 13 -19.24 13.76 -18.89
CA PRO A 13 -19.73 13.99 -17.53
C PRO A 13 -20.46 12.78 -16.95
N ILE A 14 -21.16 11.99 -17.76
CA ILE A 14 -21.80 10.75 -17.30
C ILE A 14 -20.73 9.72 -16.87
N ALA A 15 -19.69 9.53 -17.68
CA ALA A 15 -18.59 8.63 -17.33
C ALA A 15 -17.87 9.08 -16.05
N ALA A 16 -17.61 10.39 -15.91
CA ALA A 16 -17.03 10.95 -14.70
C ALA A 16 -17.92 10.73 -13.46
N LEU A 17 -19.24 10.95 -13.59
CA LEU A 17 -20.20 10.70 -12.50
C LEU A 17 -20.23 9.23 -12.10
N ILE A 18 -20.27 8.31 -13.06
CA ILE A 18 -20.21 6.88 -12.79
C ILE A 18 -18.90 6.53 -12.07
N GLY A 19 -17.77 7.06 -12.53
CA GLY A 19 -16.47 6.89 -11.87
C GLY A 19 -16.50 7.38 -10.41
N MET A 20 -17.03 8.58 -10.17
CA MET A 20 -17.19 9.11 -8.80
C MET A 20 -18.09 8.23 -7.94
N LEU A 21 -19.22 7.76 -8.47
CA LEU A 21 -20.15 6.89 -7.73
C LEU A 21 -19.54 5.52 -7.41
N LEU A 22 -18.72 4.97 -8.31
CA LEU A 22 -17.99 3.72 -8.08
C LEU A 22 -16.94 3.85 -6.99
N VAL A 23 -16.30 5.02 -6.86
CA VAL A 23 -15.25 5.29 -5.86
C VAL A 23 -15.84 5.88 -4.57
N ALA A 24 -17.06 6.41 -4.56
CA ALA A 24 -17.69 7.01 -3.39
C ALA A 24 -17.63 6.17 -2.10
N PRO A 25 -17.75 4.82 -2.13
CA PRO A 25 -17.59 4.00 -0.93
C PRO A 25 -16.22 4.14 -0.25
N THR A 26 -15.17 4.57 -0.96
CA THR A 26 -13.82 4.73 -0.40
C THR A 26 -13.63 6.03 0.37
N ILE A 27 -14.59 6.96 0.36
CA ILE A 27 -14.47 8.26 1.05
C ILE A 27 -14.27 8.08 2.56
N ASN A 28 -14.88 7.05 3.15
CA ASN A 28 -14.74 6.71 4.57
C ASN A 28 -13.80 5.52 4.79
N MET A 29 -12.96 5.20 3.80
CA MET A 29 -11.95 4.16 3.96
C MET A 29 -10.87 4.70 4.91
N GLY A 30 -10.55 3.92 5.94
CA GLY A 30 -9.42 4.22 6.82
C GLY A 30 -8.08 4.04 6.09
N LEU A 31 -6.99 4.17 6.84
CA LEU A 31 -5.65 3.90 6.32
C LEU A 31 -5.58 2.46 5.81
N MET A 32 -4.99 2.26 4.64
CA MET A 32 -4.84 0.95 4.02
C MET A 32 -3.41 0.76 3.52
N GLY A 33 -2.90 -0.47 3.60
CA GLY A 33 -1.59 -0.81 3.06
C GLY A 33 -0.45 -0.13 3.81
N ASP A 34 0.40 0.56 3.07
CA ASP A 34 1.58 1.25 3.58
C ASP A 34 1.20 2.41 4.52
N ASP A 35 0.13 3.16 4.23
CA ASP A 35 -0.36 4.23 5.12
C ASP A 35 -0.66 3.72 6.54
N TYR A 36 -1.35 2.57 6.64
CA TYR A 36 -1.67 1.94 7.92
C TYR A 36 -0.40 1.40 8.59
N LEU A 37 0.49 0.78 7.82
CA LEU A 37 1.77 0.27 8.31
C LEU A 37 2.61 1.40 8.92
N HIS A 38 2.80 2.51 8.22
CA HIS A 38 3.57 3.64 8.73
C HIS A 38 2.91 4.30 9.93
N TRP A 39 1.60 4.55 9.87
CA TRP A 39 0.86 5.10 11.01
C TRP A 39 0.94 4.20 12.24
N SER A 40 0.78 2.88 12.08
CA SER A 40 0.84 1.92 13.20
C SER A 40 2.24 1.83 13.80
N LEU A 41 3.31 1.98 12.99
CA LEU A 41 4.68 2.08 13.48
C LEU A 41 4.92 3.38 14.26
N LEU A 42 4.45 4.52 13.73
CA LEU A 42 4.63 5.84 14.37
C LEU A 42 3.83 5.99 15.67
N THR A 43 2.68 5.33 15.77
CA THR A 43 1.83 5.33 16.97
C THR A 43 2.21 4.23 17.97
N GLY A 44 3.16 3.36 17.64
CA GLY A 44 3.58 2.24 18.48
C GLY A 44 2.57 1.08 18.54
N LEU A 45 1.52 1.10 17.71
CA LEU A 45 0.54 0.03 17.61
C LEU A 45 1.14 -1.24 16.99
N ALA A 46 2.10 -1.07 16.08
CA ALA A 46 2.85 -2.16 15.48
C ALA A 46 4.34 -2.01 15.78
N SER A 47 5.02 -3.13 15.99
CA SER A 47 6.48 -3.17 16.02
C SER A 47 7.03 -3.55 14.64
N ASN A 48 8.18 -2.97 14.30
CA ASN A 48 8.99 -3.43 13.19
C ASN A 48 10.03 -4.42 13.74
N PRO A 49 9.98 -5.72 13.37
CA PRO A 49 10.93 -6.72 13.90
C PRO A 49 12.37 -6.48 13.44
N GLN A 50 12.58 -5.67 12.40
CA GLN A 50 13.89 -5.25 11.92
C GLN A 50 14.17 -3.79 12.32
N PRO A 51 15.39 -3.49 12.81
CA PRO A 51 15.84 -2.12 12.91
C PRO A 51 15.99 -1.58 11.48
N GLY A 52 15.11 -0.65 11.11
CA GLY A 52 15.29 0.13 9.89
C GLY A 52 16.64 0.86 9.94
N SER A 53 17.12 1.36 8.80
CA SER A 53 18.25 2.30 8.82
C SER A 53 17.88 3.55 9.65
N ILE A 54 18.84 4.44 9.97
CA ILE A 54 18.52 5.76 10.58
C ILE A 54 17.48 6.58 9.77
N TYR A 55 17.24 6.16 8.52
CA TYR A 55 16.23 6.70 7.64
C TYR A 55 15.11 5.68 7.32
N GLY A 56 15.03 4.55 8.00
CA GLY A 56 14.40 3.27 7.63
C GLY A 56 12.89 3.22 7.37
N LEU A 57 12.20 4.37 7.26
CA LEU A 57 10.77 4.45 6.91
C LEU A 57 10.42 3.72 5.60
N PHE A 58 11.39 3.64 4.67
CA PHE A 58 11.21 3.01 3.35
C PHE A 58 11.84 1.61 3.26
N THR A 59 12.37 1.05 4.35
CA THR A 59 12.98 -0.28 4.36
C THR A 59 12.02 -1.28 4.99
N PHE A 60 11.52 -2.21 4.16
CA PHE A 60 10.53 -3.22 4.54
C PHE A 60 11.13 -4.61 4.73
N ALA A 61 12.31 -4.88 4.17
CA ALA A 61 13.11 -6.07 4.46
C ALA A 61 14.58 -5.72 4.26
N ASN A 62 15.45 -5.95 5.25
CA ASN A 62 16.89 -5.65 5.14
C ASN A 62 17.74 -6.90 4.82
N GLY A 63 17.12 -8.09 4.76
CA GLY A 63 17.79 -9.36 4.51
C GLY A 63 18.19 -10.14 5.76
N ASP A 64 17.74 -9.74 6.94
CA ASP A 64 17.90 -10.51 8.19
C ASP A 64 16.95 -11.73 8.19
N PRO A 65 17.48 -12.97 8.23
CA PRO A 65 16.68 -14.20 8.24
C PRO A 65 15.71 -14.29 9.41
N HIS A 66 16.10 -13.84 10.61
CA HIS A 66 15.24 -13.93 11.78
C HIS A 66 14.07 -12.96 11.70
N ALA A 67 14.34 -11.73 11.24
CA ALA A 67 13.30 -10.74 11.03
C ALA A 67 12.35 -11.16 9.90
N ASN A 68 12.88 -11.68 8.79
CA ASN A 68 12.08 -12.16 7.67
C ASN A 68 11.20 -13.36 8.07
N GLN A 69 11.73 -14.29 8.87
CA GLN A 69 10.93 -15.38 9.42
C GLN A 69 9.78 -14.86 10.31
N ALA A 70 10.06 -13.95 11.24
CA ALA A 70 9.02 -13.35 12.08
C ALA A 70 7.96 -12.59 11.24
N MET A 71 8.38 -11.96 10.15
CA MET A 71 7.46 -11.30 9.22
C MET A 71 6.60 -12.31 8.44
N MET A 72 7.15 -13.44 8.01
CA MET A 72 6.39 -14.54 7.40
C MET A 72 5.38 -15.13 8.39
N ASP A 73 5.81 -15.39 9.63
CA ASP A 73 4.95 -15.95 10.68
C ASP A 73 3.79 -15.00 11.03
N SER A 74 4.03 -13.68 10.98
CA SER A 74 3.00 -12.66 11.19
C SER A 74 2.10 -12.41 9.97
N GLY A 75 2.40 -13.00 8.81
CA GLY A 75 1.71 -12.74 7.54
C GLY A 75 2.06 -11.40 6.86
N LYS A 76 3.03 -10.65 7.38
CA LYS A 76 3.55 -9.42 6.75
C LYS A 76 4.35 -9.71 5.48
N LEU A 77 5.02 -10.86 5.42
CA LEU A 77 5.59 -11.43 4.21
C LEU A 77 4.80 -12.68 3.82
N ILE A 78 4.77 -12.98 2.52
CA ILE A 78 4.23 -14.26 2.05
C ILE A 78 5.07 -15.40 2.63
N TRP A 79 4.44 -16.52 2.98
CA TRP A 79 5.10 -17.67 3.63
C TRP A 79 6.21 -18.32 2.77
N SER A 80 6.22 -18.05 1.47
CA SER A 80 7.23 -18.51 0.51
C SER A 80 8.29 -17.45 0.18
N ALA A 81 8.35 -16.36 0.95
CA ALA A 81 9.37 -15.34 0.78
C ALA A 81 10.78 -15.90 1.05
N SER A 82 11.79 -15.31 0.41
CA SER A 82 13.19 -15.65 0.70
C SER A 82 13.56 -15.24 2.12
N GLU A 83 14.25 -16.11 2.86
CA GLU A 83 14.80 -15.79 4.18
C GLU A 83 15.75 -14.58 4.14
N THR A 84 16.42 -14.33 3.01
CA THR A 84 17.34 -13.20 2.83
C THR A 84 16.73 -12.07 1.98
N LEU A 85 15.40 -11.99 1.91
CA LEU A 85 14.68 -10.99 1.13
C LEU A 85 15.08 -9.57 1.53
N ARG A 86 15.31 -8.72 0.53
CA ARG A 86 15.58 -7.28 0.68
C ARG A 86 14.54 -6.48 -0.08
N ILE A 87 13.81 -5.63 0.62
CA ILE A 87 12.81 -4.73 0.06
C ILE A 87 13.03 -3.35 0.64
N SER A 88 13.25 -2.38 -0.24
CA SER A 88 13.27 -0.97 0.11
C SER A 88 12.70 -0.16 -1.05
N PHE A 89 11.92 0.87 -0.73
CA PHE A 89 11.50 1.86 -1.73
C PHE A 89 12.54 2.97 -1.88
N TRP A 90 12.52 3.57 -3.07
CA TRP A 90 13.30 4.77 -3.35
C TRP A 90 12.75 5.94 -2.54
N ARG A 91 13.65 6.78 -2.03
CA ARG A 91 13.26 7.99 -1.31
C ARG A 91 13.01 9.13 -2.30
N PRO A 92 12.02 9.99 -2.07
CA PRO A 92 12.02 11.33 -2.66
C PRO A 92 13.30 12.06 -2.20
N LEU A 93 14.09 12.58 -3.15
CA LEU A 93 15.29 13.39 -2.88
C LEU A 93 14.96 14.88 -2.71
N ALA A 94 13.69 15.21 -2.49
CA ALA A 94 13.19 16.58 -2.40
C ALA A 94 13.45 17.20 -1.02
#